data_AF-A0A931WN70-F1
#
_entry.id   AF-A0A931WN70-F1
#
_cell.length_a   1.000
_cell.length_b   1.000
_cell.length_c   1.000
_cell.angle_alpha   90.00
_cell.angle_beta   90.00
_cell.angle_gamma   90.00
#
_symmetry.space_group_name_H-M   'P 1'
#
loop_
_entity.id
_entity.type
_entity.pdbx_description
1 polymer ?
#
loop_
_entity_poly.entity_id
_entity_poly.type
_entity_poly.pdbx_seq_one_letter_code
_entity_poly.pdbx_strand_id
1 'polypeptide(L)'
;MSRILAIRGTDVEKEVDYSSLPLKEIEKRIKTYEKKHGSFAKFFRGYDCESSSPEDYLILVDWECLLNEMKSRKGARLSLIKGGKRKPR
;
A
#
# COMPACT_ATOMS: atom_id res chain seq x y z
N MET A 1 10.67 -2.08 -8.86
CA MET A 1 10.32 -3.40 -8.31
C MET A 1 8.81 -3.50 -8.28
N SER A 2 8.20 -4.20 -9.22
CA SER A 2 6.75 -4.47 -9.19
C SER A 2 6.50 -5.48 -8.08
N ARG A 3 5.84 -5.04 -6.99
CA ARG A 3 5.47 -5.93 -5.87
C ARG A 3 4.08 -6.48 -6.16
N ILE A 4 4.05 -7.61 -6.85
CA ILE A 4 2.84 -8.41 -6.99
C ILE A 4 2.61 -9.10 -5.64
N LEU A 5 1.49 -8.81 -4.96
CA LEU A 5 1.03 -9.67 -3.86
C LEU A 5 -0.13 -10.51 -4.35
N ALA A 6 0.01 -11.82 -4.18
CA ALA A 6 -1.10 -12.74 -4.21
C ALA A 6 -1.84 -12.63 -2.86
N ILE A 7 -2.99 -11.95 -2.85
CA ILE A 7 -3.85 -11.91 -1.67
C ILE A 7 -4.72 -13.17 -1.72
N ARG A 8 -4.43 -14.15 -0.85
CA ARG A 8 -5.23 -15.38 -0.74
C ARG A 8 -6.51 -15.10 0.05
N GLY A 9 -7.51 -14.54 -0.62
CA GLY A 9 -8.89 -14.50 -0.15
C GLY A 9 -9.64 -15.74 -0.64
N THR A 10 -10.49 -16.30 0.21
CA THR A 10 -11.13 -17.64 0.22
C THR A 10 -11.78 -18.23 -1.05
N ASP A 11 -11.62 -17.68 -2.26
CA ASP A 11 -11.97 -18.43 -3.49
C ASP A 11 -11.38 -17.86 -4.80
N VAL A 12 -10.57 -16.78 -4.75
CA VAL A 12 -10.00 -16.19 -5.97
C VAL A 12 -8.59 -15.71 -5.68
N GLU A 13 -7.60 -16.35 -6.30
CA GLU A 13 -6.24 -15.80 -6.41
C GLU A 13 -6.33 -14.48 -7.19
N LYS A 14 -6.48 -13.36 -6.48
CA LYS A 14 -6.39 -12.04 -7.07
C LYS A 14 -4.93 -11.62 -7.02
N GLU A 15 -4.26 -11.81 -8.14
CA GLU A 15 -2.97 -11.21 -8.40
C GLU A 15 -3.18 -9.69 -8.51
N VAL A 16 -2.86 -8.96 -7.44
CA VAL A 16 -3.04 -7.50 -7.42
C VAL A 16 -1.70 -6.87 -7.80
N ASP A 17 -1.63 -6.36 -9.03
CA ASP A 17 -0.54 -5.48 -9.43
C ASP A 17 -0.83 -4.04 -8.95
N TYR A 18 -0.23 -3.67 -7.82
CA TYR A 18 -0.36 -2.32 -7.27
C TYR A 18 0.27 -1.25 -8.16
N SER A 19 1.22 -1.61 -9.02
CA SER A 19 1.86 -0.65 -9.94
C SER A 19 0.92 -0.25 -11.09
N SER A 20 0.04 -1.15 -11.50
CA SER A 20 -0.99 -0.90 -12.53
C SER A 20 -2.25 -0.24 -11.98
N LEU A 21 -2.44 -0.21 -10.65
CA LEU A 21 -3.60 0.45 -10.04
C LEU A 21 -3.54 1.98 -10.22
N PRO A 22 -4.64 2.65 -10.60
CA PRO A 22 -4.68 4.10 -10.65
C PRO A 22 -4.63 4.68 -9.22
N LEU A 23 -3.99 5.85 -9.07
CA LEU A 23 -3.85 6.53 -7.76
C LEU A 23 -5.19 6.71 -7.03
N LYS A 24 -6.27 6.99 -7.78
CA LYS A 24 -7.63 7.14 -7.23
C LYS A 24 -8.14 5.86 -6.58
N GLU A 25 -7.84 4.70 -7.16
CA GLU A 25 -8.23 3.41 -6.59
C GLU A 25 -7.41 3.08 -5.34
N ILE A 26 -6.11 3.40 -5.34
CA ILE A 26 -5.25 3.25 -4.17
C ILE A 26 -5.79 4.08 -3.00
N GLU A 27 -6.09 5.36 -3.23
CA GLU A 27 -6.67 6.25 -2.22
C GLU A 27 -8.04 5.79 -1.74
N LYS A 28 -8.89 5.28 -2.65
CA LYS A 28 -10.22 4.76 -2.31
C LYS A 28 -10.13 3.52 -1.42
N ARG A 29 -9.21 2.59 -1.71
CA ARG A 29 -8.97 1.41 -0.88
C ARG A 29 -8.44 1.78 0.50
N ILE A 30 -7.44 2.66 0.57
CA ILE A 30 -6.92 3.19 1.84
C ILE A 30 -8.05 3.81 2.67
N LYS A 31 -8.87 4.68 2.08
CA LYS A 31 -10.02 5.29 2.78
C LYS A 31 -11.05 4.26 3.25
N THR A 32 -11.24 3.19 2.49
CA THR A 32 -12.17 2.11 2.86
C THR A 32 -11.66 1.37 4.10
N TYR A 33 -10.36 1.07 4.16
CA TYR A 33 -9.73 0.51 5.34
C TYR A 33 -9.77 1.48 6.53
N GLU A 34 -9.50 2.77 6.28
CA GLU A 34 -9.56 3.81 7.32
C GLU A 34 -10.95 3.91 7.95
N LYS A 35 -12.00 3.82 7.14
CA LYS A 35 -13.38 3.86 7.61
C LYS A 35 -13.77 2.64 8.43
N LYS A 36 -13.24 1.45 8.08
CA LYS A 36 -13.56 0.19 8.77
C LYS A 36 -12.77 -0.01 10.05
N HIS A 37 -11.46 0.25 10.04
CA HIS A 37 -10.55 -0.10 11.12
C HIS A 37 -9.95 1.11 11.84
N GLY A 38 -10.27 2.34 11.41
CA GLY A 38 -9.68 3.57 11.94
C GLY A 38 -8.32 3.86 11.29
N SER A 39 -7.38 4.49 11.99
CA SER A 39 -6.07 4.76 11.40
C SER A 39 -5.23 3.48 11.28
N PHE A 40 -4.41 3.39 10.22
CA PHE A 40 -3.46 2.28 10.05
C PHE A 40 -2.60 2.05 11.30
N ALA A 41 -2.12 3.12 11.93
CA ALA A 41 -1.31 3.03 13.15
C ALA A 41 -2.08 2.44 14.34
N LYS A 42 -3.39 2.71 14.46
CA LYS A 42 -4.24 2.13 15.51
C LYS A 42 -4.52 0.66 15.24
N PHE A 43 -4.80 0.31 13.98
CA PHE A 43 -4.99 -1.07 13.54
C PHE A 43 -3.71 -1.89 13.77
N PHE A 44 -2.55 -1.39 13.32
CA PHE A 44 -1.25 -2.05 13.51
C PHE A 44 -0.87 -2.25 14.98
N ARG A 45 -1.16 -1.28 15.85
CA ARG A 45 -0.90 -1.42 17.29
C ARG A 45 -1.82 -2.44 17.98
N GLY A 46 -3.03 -2.61 17.47
CA GLY A 46 -3.99 -3.58 17.99
C GLY A 46 -3.86 -4.97 17.35
N TYR A 47 -3.07 -5.09 16.28
CA TYR A 47 -2.83 -6.35 15.61
C TYR A 47 -1.88 -7.20 16.46
N ASP A 48 -2.34 -8.40 16.79
CA ASP A 48 -1.61 -9.41 17.54
C ASP A 48 -1.59 -10.72 16.76
N CYS A 49 -0.40 -11.28 16.53
CA CYS A 49 -0.22 -12.46 15.69
C CYS A 49 -0.89 -13.72 16.27
N GLU A 50 -1.08 -13.79 17.60
CA GLU A 50 -1.70 -14.94 18.27
C GLU A 50 -3.22 -14.82 18.35
N SER A 51 -3.75 -13.58 18.40
CA SER A 51 -5.17 -13.32 18.63
C SER A 51 -5.93 -12.85 17.38
N SER A 52 -5.22 -12.38 16.35
CA SER A 52 -5.84 -11.77 15.16
C SER A 52 -6.07 -12.79 14.06
N SER A 53 -7.09 -12.54 13.26
CA SER A 53 -7.47 -13.45 12.18
C SER A 53 -6.46 -13.41 11.02
N PRO A 54 -6.35 -14.50 10.22
CA PRO A 54 -5.57 -14.49 8.98
C PRO A 54 -6.01 -13.37 8.02
N GLU A 55 -7.30 -13.01 8.06
CA GLU A 55 -7.87 -11.91 7.27
C GLU A 55 -7.30 -10.55 7.70
N ASP A 56 -7.11 -10.32 9.00
CA ASP A 56 -6.51 -9.09 9.51
C ASP A 56 -5.06 -8.93 9.06
N TYR A 57 -4.31 -10.04 8.98
CA TYR A 57 -2.96 -10.05 8.41
C TYR A 57 -2.96 -9.64 6.94
N LEU A 58 -3.87 -10.19 6.14
CA LEU A 58 -4.00 -9.82 4.73
C LEU A 58 -4.36 -8.35 4.55
N ILE A 59 -5.25 -7.82 5.39
CA ILE A 59 -5.60 -6.39 5.41
C ILE A 59 -4.37 -5.55 5.74
N LEU A 60 -3.58 -5.95 6.75
CA LEU A 60 -2.37 -5.24 7.16
C LEU A 60 -1.35 -5.16 6.02
N VAL A 61 -1.08 -6.29 5.37
CA VAL A 61 -0.11 -6.38 4.25
C VAL A 61 -0.59 -5.60 3.03
N ASP A 62 -1.88 -5.71 2.67
CA ASP A 62 -2.46 -4.96 1.53
C ASP A 62 -2.39 -3.45 1.79
N TRP A 63 -2.76 -3.02 2.99
CA TRP A 63 -2.77 -1.61 3.36
C TRP A 63 -1.36 -1.01 3.43
N GLU A 64 -0.39 -1.75 3.96
CA GLU A 64 1.03 -1.34 3.93
C GLU A 64 1.53 -1.16 2.50
N CYS A 65 1.18 -2.09 1.60
CA CYS A 65 1.61 -2.01 0.20
C CYS A 65 0.98 -0.85 -0.55
N LEU A 66 -0.31 -0.57 -0.32
CA LEU A 66 -0.99 0.61 -0.87
C LEU A 66 -0.33 1.91 -0.39
N LEU A 67 0.01 2.01 0.91
CA LEU A 67 0.69 3.17 1.47
C LEU A 67 2.11 3.34 0.90
N ASN A 68 2.85 2.25 0.76
CA ASN A 68 4.19 2.26 0.20
C ASN A 68 4.19 2.64 -1.29
N GLU A 69 3.23 2.14 -2.07
CA GLU A 69 3.06 2.49 -3.48
C GLU A 69 2.72 3.98 -3.64
N MET A 70 1.80 4.49 -2.81
CA MET A 70 1.44 5.90 -2.78
C MET A 70 2.63 6.79 -2.41
N LYS A 71 3.42 6.40 -1.39
CA LYS A 71 4.67 7.10 -1.03
C LYS A 71 5.70 7.04 -2.16
N SER A 72 5.88 5.89 -2.79
CA SER A 72 6.84 5.70 -3.90
C SER A 72 6.48 6.60 -5.09
N ARG A 73 5.21 6.70 -5.46
CA ARG A 73 4.73 7.59 -6.52
C ARG A 73 4.87 9.08 -6.17
N LYS A 74 4.59 9.45 -4.92
CA LYS A 74 4.81 10.83 -4.43
C LYS A 74 6.30 11.19 -4.40
N GLY A 75 7.15 10.28 -3.94
CA GLY A 75 8.61 10.42 -3.95
C GLY A 75 9.18 10.53 -5.37
N ALA A 76 8.67 9.72 -6.31
CA ALA A 76 9.05 9.78 -7.72
C ALA A 76 8.67 11.12 -8.39
N ARG A 77 7.50 11.68 -8.04
CA ARG A 77 7.10 13.03 -8.48
C ARG A 77 8.04 14.11 -7.95
N LEU A 78 8.52 13.97 -6.72
CA LEU A 78 9.45 14.93 -6.11
C LEU A 78 10.89 14.76 -6.62
N SER A 79 11.32 13.55 -6.97
CA SER A 79 12.64 13.30 -7.55
C SER A 79 12.77 13.79 -8.99
N LEU A 80 11.68 13.79 -9.77
CA LEU A 80 11.66 14.36 -11.13
C LEU A 80 11.90 15.87 -11.13
N ILE A 81 11.50 16.57 -10.06
CA ILE A 81 11.71 18.01 -9.91
C ILE A 81 13.17 18.31 -9.49
N LYS A 82 13.88 17.34 -8.90
CA LYS A 82 15.28 17.50 -8.44
C LYS A 82 16.32 17.10 -9.49
N GLY A 83 15.96 17.14 -10.78
CA GLY A 83 16.85 17.00 -11.94
C GLY A 83 17.53 18.30 -12.38
N GLY A 84 17.77 19.24 -11.45
CA GLY A 84 18.49 20.48 -11.73
C GLY A 84 19.93 20.18 -12.15
N LYS A 85 20.21 20.33 -13.45
CA LYS A 85 21.50 20.27 -14.15
C LYS A 85 22.72 20.36 -13.23
N ARG A 86 23.41 19.23 -13.00
CA ARG A 86 24.83 19.28 -12.60
C ARG A 86 25.63 19.70 -13.83
N LYS A 87 26.15 20.93 -13.85
CA LYS A 87 27.18 21.35 -14.81
C LYS A 87 28.44 20.52 -14.57
N PRO A 88 29.08 19.96 -15.61
CA PRO A 88 30.39 19.35 -15.46
C PRO A 88 31.42 20.46 -15.19
N ARG A 89 32.37 20.17 -14.29
CA ARG A 89 33.53 21.03 -14.00
C ARG A 89 34.73 20.48 -14.74
#